data_AF-A0AAU0UE83-F1
#
_entry.id   AF-A0AAU0UE83-F1
#
_cell.length_a   1.000
_cell.length_b   1.000
_cell.length_c   1.000
_cell.angle_alpha   90.00
_cell.angle_beta   90.00
_cell.angle_gamma   90.00
#
_symmetry.space_group_name_H-M   'P 1'
#
loop_
_entity.id
_entity.type
_entity.pdbx_description
1 polymer ?
#
loop_
_entity_poly.entity_id
_entity_poly.type
_entity_poly.pdbx_seq_one_letter_code
_entity_poly.pdbx_strand_id
1 'polypeptide(L)'
;MSWESISYWIEHHPGLASWVQALGSILAILVAVRVASSQKREQLKNERIRFERDCEFLKVISDRALRAAKPNPAEITVRDAARMLVGVSSIFKKIDLMSLPHASLIEPVSTIRDALQAAESSIEGEPRIELYFGSSEHDKWYRLIFLARNRLLEEINRIS
;
A
#
# COMPACT_ATOMS: atom_id res chain seq x y z
N MET A 1 46.58 33.11 17.90
CA MET A 1 46.34 32.65 19.28
C MET A 1 46.84 31.23 19.36
N SER A 2 47.92 31.03 20.10
CA SER A 2 48.74 29.83 20.12
C SER A 2 48.11 28.74 20.97
N TRP A 3 48.34 27.48 20.57
CA TRP A 3 47.96 26.27 21.31
C TRP A 3 48.46 26.29 22.76
N GLU A 4 49.57 27.01 23.00
CA GLU A 4 50.18 27.24 24.31
C GLU A 4 49.30 28.01 25.30
N SER A 5 48.45 28.95 24.82
CA SER A 5 47.51 29.66 25.69
C SER A 5 46.33 28.79 26.10
N ILE A 6 45.94 27.82 25.27
CA ILE A 6 44.86 26.88 25.56
C ILE A 6 45.35 25.84 26.57
N SER A 7 46.59 25.34 26.43
CA SER A 7 47.18 24.39 27.38
C SER A 7 47.44 25.01 28.76
N TYR A 8 47.96 26.24 28.84
CA TYR A 8 48.22 26.92 30.12
C TYR A 8 46.92 27.21 30.90
N TRP A 9 45.83 27.49 30.19
CA TRP A 9 44.51 27.71 30.80
C TRP A 9 43.88 26.41 31.31
N ILE A 10 44.03 25.29 30.59
CA ILE A 10 43.55 23.96 30.99
C ILE A 10 44.28 23.45 32.24
N GLU A 11 45.59 23.67 32.35
CA GLU A 11 46.39 23.29 33.52
C GLU A 11 46.02 24.05 34.80
N HIS A 12 45.62 25.32 34.69
CA HIS A 12 45.24 26.14 35.85
C HIS A 12 43.78 25.96 36.30
N HIS A 13 42.90 25.37 35.49
CA HIS A 13 41.47 25.23 35.79
C HIS A 13 40.95 23.80 35.54
N PRO A 14 41.44 22.79 36.30
CA PRO A 14 41.08 21.38 36.09
C PRO A 14 39.57 21.09 36.19
N GLY A 15 38.80 21.93 36.89
CA GLY A 15 37.33 21.81 36.99
C GLY A 15 36.54 22.33 35.77
N LEU A 16 37.13 23.16 34.91
CA LEU A 16 36.46 23.74 33.74
C LEU A 16 36.39 22.75 32.56
N ALA A 17 37.45 21.96 32.35
CA ALA A 17 37.48 20.94 31.31
C ALA A 17 36.43 19.83 31.54
N SER A 18 36.32 19.35 32.79
CA SER A 18 35.29 18.35 33.15
C SER A 18 33.87 18.88 33.00
N TRP A 19 33.66 20.18 33.26
CA TRP A 19 32.35 20.81 33.13
C TRP A 19 31.95 21.02 31.66
N VAL A 20 32.88 21.45 30.80
CA VAL A 20 32.63 21.56 29.34
C VAL A 20 32.36 20.19 28.73
N GLN A 21 33.08 19.16 29.17
CA GLN A 21 32.84 17.79 28.72
C GLN A 21 31.47 17.26 29.16
N ALA A 22 31.07 17.53 30.40
CA ALA A 22 29.75 17.18 30.91
C ALA A 22 28.63 17.90 30.14
N LEU A 23 28.77 19.21 29.89
CA LEU A 23 27.81 19.97 29.10
C LEU A 23 27.74 19.51 27.64
N GLY A 24 28.89 19.23 27.03
CA GLY A 24 28.94 18.68 25.67
C GLY A 24 28.24 17.33 25.56
N SER A 25 28.39 16.48 26.58
CA SER A 25 27.72 15.17 26.66
C SER A 25 26.19 15.34 26.79
N ILE A 26 25.73 16.25 27.65
CA ILE A 26 24.30 16.55 27.81
C ILE A 26 23.69 17.10 26.52
N LEU A 27 24.38 18.05 25.85
CA LEU A 27 23.92 18.60 24.57
C LEU A 27 23.88 17.55 23.47
N ALA A 28 24.88 16.67 23.40
CA ALA A 28 24.89 15.57 22.44
C ALA A 28 23.69 14.62 22.63
N ILE A 29 23.36 14.28 23.88
CA ILE A 29 22.19 13.45 24.21
C ILE A 29 20.90 14.17 23.78
N LEU A 30 20.76 15.47 24.05
CA LEU A 30 19.58 16.25 23.68
C LEU A 30 19.39 16.31 22.15
N VAL A 31 20.46 16.52 21.39
CA VAL A 31 20.43 16.51 19.92
C VAL A 31 20.04 15.13 19.40
N ALA A 32 20.61 14.06 19.94
CA ALA A 32 20.28 12.69 19.56
C ALA A 32 18.80 12.37 19.79
N VAL A 33 18.25 12.73 20.96
CA VAL A 33 16.82 12.55 21.28
C VAL A 33 15.94 13.35 20.32
N ARG A 34 16.31 14.59 19.99
CA ARG A 34 15.56 15.43 19.03
C ARG A 34 15.55 14.82 17.63
N VAL A 35 16.70 14.34 17.15
CA VAL A 35 16.83 13.70 15.83
C VAL A 35 16.03 12.40 15.79
N ALA A 36 16.16 11.54 16.80
CA ALA A 36 15.39 10.30 16.90
C ALA A 36 13.88 10.56 16.95
N SER A 37 13.44 11.59 17.70
CA SER A 37 12.04 11.98 17.73
C SER A 37 11.55 12.54 16.39
N SER A 38 12.39 13.28 15.65
CA SER A 38 12.05 13.79 14.32
C SER A 38 11.92 12.64 13.31
N GLN A 39 12.89 11.73 13.31
CA GLN A 39 12.87 10.54 12.45
C GLN A 39 11.65 9.66 12.73
N LYS A 40 11.29 9.45 14.00
CA LYS A 40 10.07 8.69 14.36
C LYS A 40 8.80 9.36 13.81
N ARG A 41 8.70 10.69 13.86
CA ARG A 41 7.55 11.42 13.32
C ARG A 41 7.48 11.33 11.79
N GLU A 42 8.61 11.42 11.11
CA GLU A 42 8.68 11.27 9.65
C GLU A 42 8.36 9.84 9.21
N GLN A 43 8.86 8.83 9.92
CA GLN A 43 8.55 7.43 9.66
C GLN A 43 7.04 7.16 9.78
N LEU A 44 6.41 7.59 10.89
CA LEU A 44 4.96 7.43 11.08
C LEU A 44 4.15 8.16 9.98
N LYS A 45 4.61 9.33 9.55
CA LYS A 45 3.96 10.07 8.45
C LYS A 45 4.11 9.33 7.11
N ASN A 46 5.30 8.80 6.82
CA ASN A 46 5.57 8.06 5.60
C ASN A 46 4.81 6.73 5.55
N GLU A 47 4.69 6.04 6.69
CA GLU A 47 3.88 4.83 6.84
C GLU A 47 2.40 5.11 6.58
N ARG A 48 1.86 6.22 7.12
CA ARG A 48 0.48 6.64 6.86
C ARG A 48 0.25 6.98 5.38
N ILE A 49 1.15 7.74 4.76
CA ILE A 49 1.04 8.07 3.32
C ILE A 49 1.13 6.81 2.45
N ARG A 50 1.97 5.84 2.85
CA ARG A 50 2.05 4.55 2.16
C ARG A 50 0.74 3.78 2.30
N PHE A 51 0.21 3.68 3.52
CA PHE A 51 -1.08 3.06 3.81
C PHE A 51 -2.21 3.66 2.96
N GLU A 52 -2.33 4.99 2.94
CA GLU A 52 -3.35 5.70 2.15
C GLU A 52 -3.23 5.41 0.66
N ARG A 53 -2.00 5.40 0.11
CA ARG A 53 -1.75 5.06 -1.29
C ARG A 53 -2.13 3.62 -1.64
N ASP A 54 -1.78 2.68 -0.78
CA ASP A 54 -2.09 1.26 -1.00
C ASP A 54 -3.61 1.03 -0.95
N CYS A 55 -4.31 1.65 -0.01
CA CYS A 55 -5.77 1.64 0.06
C CYS A 55 -6.41 2.25 -1.19
N GLU A 56 -5.95 3.42 -1.64
CA GLU A 56 -6.48 4.09 -2.83
C GLU A 56 -6.24 3.26 -4.10
N PHE A 57 -5.05 2.66 -4.21
CA PHE A 57 -4.74 1.72 -5.28
C PHE A 57 -5.74 0.55 -5.30
N LEU A 58 -5.99 -0.09 -4.15
CA LEU A 58 -6.96 -1.19 -4.03
C LEU A 58 -8.39 -0.77 -4.43
N LYS A 59 -8.82 0.44 -4.04
CA LYS A 59 -10.13 0.99 -4.46
C LYS A 59 -10.21 1.08 -5.98
N VAL A 60 -9.24 1.73 -6.62
CA VAL A 60 -9.23 1.96 -8.06
C VAL A 60 -9.20 0.65 -8.84
N ILE A 61 -8.36 -0.32 -8.46
CA ILE A 61 -8.26 -1.59 -9.19
C ILE A 61 -9.50 -2.47 -8.98
N SER A 62 -10.13 -2.44 -7.80
CA SER A 62 -11.33 -3.22 -7.52
C SER A 62 -12.54 -2.67 -8.28
N ASP A 63 -12.64 -1.35 -8.42
CA ASP A 63 -13.64 -0.71 -9.28
C ASP A 63 -13.42 -1.06 -10.75
N ARG A 64 -12.16 -1.08 -11.20
CA ARG A 64 -11.82 -1.50 -12.55
C ARG A 64 -12.14 -2.97 -12.80
N ALA A 65 -11.92 -3.84 -11.81
CA ALA A 65 -12.31 -5.26 -11.86
C ALA A 65 -13.82 -5.40 -12.04
N LEU A 66 -14.62 -4.65 -11.27
CA LEU A 66 -16.07 -4.67 -11.37
C LEU A 66 -16.57 -4.17 -12.73
N ARG A 67 -16.00 -3.09 -13.26
CA ARG A 67 -16.34 -2.55 -14.60
C ARG A 67 -15.98 -3.52 -15.71
N ALA A 68 -14.84 -4.20 -15.60
CA ALA A 68 -14.44 -5.24 -16.55
C ALA A 68 -15.36 -6.46 -16.47
N ALA A 69 -15.81 -6.81 -15.27
CA ALA A 69 -16.75 -7.91 -15.06
C ALA A 69 -18.13 -7.60 -15.63
N LYS A 70 -18.66 -6.38 -15.51
CA LYS A 70 -19.96 -6.02 -16.11
C LYS A 70 -19.81 -4.80 -17.03
N PRO A 71 -19.40 -5.03 -18.29
CA PRO A 71 -19.23 -3.94 -19.23
C PRO A 71 -20.57 -3.31 -19.59
N ASN A 72 -20.61 -1.98 -19.67
CA ASN A 72 -21.73 -1.26 -20.25
C ASN A 72 -21.62 -1.38 -21.79
N PRO A 73 -22.56 -2.03 -22.49
CA PRO A 73 -22.48 -2.22 -23.94
C PRO A 73 -22.52 -0.89 -24.71
N ALA A 74 -22.99 0.20 -24.09
CA ALA A 74 -22.95 1.54 -24.68
C ALA A 74 -21.54 2.18 -24.66
N GLU A 75 -20.64 1.68 -23.83
CA GLU A 75 -19.32 2.30 -23.59
C GLU A 75 -18.15 1.42 -24.06
N ILE A 76 -18.26 0.10 -23.90
CA ILE A 76 -17.14 -0.82 -24.08
C ILE A 76 -17.61 -2.07 -24.83
N THR A 77 -16.84 -2.50 -25.83
CA THR A 77 -17.12 -3.75 -26.54
C THR A 77 -16.83 -4.96 -25.65
N VAL A 78 -17.52 -6.07 -25.87
CA VAL A 78 -17.31 -7.32 -25.11
C VAL A 78 -15.85 -7.79 -25.16
N ARG A 79 -15.19 -7.64 -26.31
CA ARG A 79 -13.79 -8.01 -26.48
C ARG A 79 -12.85 -7.11 -25.68
N ASP A 80 -13.14 -5.81 -25.64
CA ASP A 80 -12.35 -4.88 -24.82
C ASP A 80 -12.57 -5.11 -23.33
N ALA A 81 -13.79 -5.46 -22.92
CA ALA A 81 -14.10 -5.86 -21.55
C ALA A 81 -13.30 -7.11 -21.13
N ALA A 82 -13.22 -8.12 -22.01
CA ALA A 82 -12.40 -9.32 -21.78
C ALA A 82 -10.91 -8.97 -21.64
N ARG A 83 -10.35 -8.13 -22.52
CA ARG A 83 -8.96 -7.65 -22.39
C ARG A 83 -8.73 -6.90 -21.09
N MET A 84 -9.69 -6.05 -20.69
CA MET A 84 -9.63 -5.34 -19.42
C MET A 84 -9.65 -6.33 -18.24
N LEU A 85 -10.48 -7.36 -18.29
CA LEU A 85 -10.56 -8.39 -17.26
C LEU A 85 -9.23 -9.13 -17.11
N VAL A 86 -8.64 -9.59 -18.23
CA VAL A 86 -7.31 -10.24 -18.24
C VAL A 86 -6.23 -9.30 -17.69
N GLY A 87 -6.24 -8.03 -18.12
CA GLY A 87 -5.30 -7.03 -17.62
C GLY A 87 -5.41 -6.80 -16.11
N VAL A 88 -6.63 -6.72 -15.58
CA VAL A 88 -6.89 -6.56 -14.15
C VAL A 88 -6.56 -7.84 -13.37
N SER A 89 -6.87 -9.02 -13.90
CA SER A 89 -6.46 -10.31 -13.32
C SER A 89 -4.94 -10.38 -13.14
N SER A 90 -4.17 -10.00 -14.16
CA SER A 90 -2.70 -9.90 -14.08
C SER A 90 -2.22 -8.92 -13.00
N ILE A 91 -2.90 -7.79 -12.80
CA ILE A 91 -2.57 -6.85 -11.72
C ILE A 91 -2.81 -7.53 -10.36
N PHE A 92 -3.97 -8.15 -10.15
CA PHE A 92 -4.30 -8.83 -8.90
C PHE A 92 -3.36 -10.01 -8.58
N LYS A 93 -2.88 -10.73 -9.61
CA LYS A 93 -1.86 -11.79 -9.48
C LYS A 93 -0.53 -11.26 -8.91
N LYS A 94 -0.16 -10.02 -9.24
CA LYS A 94 1.10 -9.39 -8.82
C LYS A 94 1.04 -8.76 -7.42
N ILE A 95 -0.15 -8.60 -6.85
CA ILE A 95 -0.29 -8.07 -5.49
C ILE A 95 0.27 -9.10 -4.52
N ASP A 96 1.29 -8.73 -3.75
CA ASP A 96 1.73 -9.55 -2.64
C ASP A 96 0.75 -9.41 -1.47
N LEU A 97 0.04 -10.49 -1.14
CA LEU A 97 -0.94 -10.51 -0.06
C LEU A 97 -0.30 -10.26 1.31
N MET A 98 0.98 -10.64 1.46
CA MET A 98 1.73 -10.43 2.70
C MET A 98 2.16 -8.97 2.87
N SER A 99 2.20 -8.21 1.78
CA SER A 99 2.49 -6.77 1.78
C SER A 99 1.26 -5.90 2.01
N LEU A 100 0.07 -6.49 2.13
CA LEU A 100 -1.16 -5.73 2.34
C LEU A 100 -1.12 -5.00 3.68
N PRO A 101 -1.64 -3.76 3.73
CA PRO A 101 -1.51 -2.92 4.91
C PRO A 101 -2.28 -3.44 6.12
N HIS A 102 -3.27 -4.33 5.91
CA HIS A 102 -4.07 -4.90 6.98
C HIS A 102 -4.56 -6.31 6.63
N ALA A 103 -4.57 -7.21 7.62
CA ALA A 103 -4.93 -8.61 7.42
C ALA A 103 -6.39 -8.81 6.95
N SER A 104 -7.31 -7.92 7.36
CA SER A 104 -8.71 -7.97 6.92
C SER A 104 -8.92 -7.70 5.43
N LEU A 105 -7.91 -7.14 4.74
CA LEU A 105 -7.95 -6.92 3.29
C LEU A 105 -7.55 -8.17 2.51
N ILE A 106 -6.89 -9.15 3.14
CA ILE A 106 -6.40 -10.36 2.47
C ILE A 106 -7.55 -11.13 1.85
N GLU A 107 -8.59 -11.41 2.63
CA GLU A 107 -9.75 -12.17 2.16
C GLU A 107 -10.43 -11.50 0.95
N PRO A 108 -10.90 -10.25 1.00
CA PRO A 108 -11.58 -9.65 -0.16
C PRO A 108 -10.66 -9.51 -1.38
N VAL A 109 -9.37 -9.20 -1.21
CA VAL A 109 -8.41 -9.16 -2.34
C VAL A 109 -8.21 -10.54 -2.96
N SER A 110 -8.11 -11.59 -2.13
CA SER A 110 -8.00 -12.97 -2.60
C SER A 110 -9.25 -13.43 -3.35
N THR A 111 -10.44 -13.13 -2.84
CA THR A 111 -11.71 -13.47 -3.50
C THR A 111 -11.85 -12.78 -4.85
N ILE A 112 -11.46 -11.50 -4.97
CA ILE A 112 -11.45 -10.81 -6.27
C ILE A 112 -10.44 -11.46 -7.22
N ARG A 113 -9.24 -11.77 -6.73
CA ARG A 113 -8.20 -12.46 -7.52
C ARG A 113 -8.70 -13.78 -8.06
N ASP A 114 -9.27 -14.63 -7.21
CA ASP A 114 -9.70 -15.98 -7.57
C ASP A 114 -10.88 -15.93 -8.55
N ALA A 115 -11.84 -15.02 -8.32
CA ALA A 115 -12.95 -14.80 -9.24
C ALA A 115 -12.50 -14.28 -10.61
N LEU A 116 -11.50 -13.38 -10.65
CA LEU A 116 -10.92 -12.90 -11.90
C LEU A 116 -10.15 -13.98 -12.65
N GLN A 117 -9.42 -14.85 -11.94
CA GLN A 117 -8.70 -15.98 -12.55
C GLN A 117 -9.65 -17.02 -13.12
N ALA A 118 -10.73 -17.32 -12.40
CA ALA A 118 -11.77 -18.22 -12.90
C ALA A 118 -12.44 -17.63 -14.13
N ALA A 119 -12.78 -16.34 -14.11
CA ALA A 119 -13.33 -15.63 -15.26
C ALA A 119 -12.38 -15.60 -16.47
N GLU A 120 -11.08 -15.37 -16.25
CA GLU A 120 -10.04 -15.42 -17.29
C GLU A 120 -9.96 -16.82 -17.92
N SER A 121 -9.97 -17.88 -17.10
CA SER A 121 -9.95 -19.27 -17.58
C SER A 121 -11.18 -19.61 -18.42
N SER A 122 -12.36 -19.13 -18.01
CA SER A 122 -13.60 -19.29 -18.78
C SER A 122 -13.57 -18.53 -20.12
N ILE A 123 -12.95 -17.35 -20.16
CA ILE A 123 -12.79 -16.57 -21.41
C ILE A 123 -11.82 -17.25 -22.37
N GLU A 124 -10.71 -17.79 -21.87
CA GLU A 124 -9.72 -18.51 -22.69
C GLU A 124 -10.29 -19.80 -23.31
N GLY A 125 -11.20 -20.47 -22.60
CA GLY A 125 -11.87 -21.68 -23.08
C GLY A 125 -13.00 -21.45 -24.08
N GLU A 126 -13.52 -20.23 -24.21
CA GLU A 126 -14.72 -19.92 -25.00
C GLU A 126 -14.36 -19.17 -26.30
N PRO A 127 -14.52 -19.78 -27.50
CA PRO A 127 -14.23 -19.13 -28.78
C PRO A 127 -15.17 -17.94 -29.08
N ARG A 128 -16.34 -17.87 -28.42
CA ARG A 128 -17.30 -16.76 -28.52
C ARG A 128 -17.49 -16.06 -27.19
N ILE A 129 -16.62 -15.09 -26.91
CA ILE A 129 -16.60 -14.27 -25.68
C ILE A 129 -17.98 -13.64 -25.37
N GLU A 130 -18.80 -13.34 -26.38
CA GLU A 130 -20.17 -12.81 -26.22
C GLU A 130 -21.10 -13.76 -25.45
N LEU A 131 -20.94 -15.07 -25.62
CA LEU A 131 -21.72 -16.08 -24.89
C LEU A 131 -21.31 -16.15 -23.42
N TYR A 132 -20.04 -15.89 -23.12
CA TYR A 132 -19.53 -15.87 -21.74
C TYR A 132 -20.22 -14.78 -20.91
N PHE A 133 -20.29 -13.53 -21.39
CA PHE A 133 -20.92 -12.42 -20.64
C PHE A 133 -22.45 -12.54 -20.48
N GLY A 134 -23.09 -13.44 -21.22
CA GLY A 134 -24.50 -13.81 -21.03
C GLY A 134 -24.70 -15.06 -20.19
N SER A 135 -23.62 -15.72 -19.76
CA SER A 135 -23.68 -17.01 -19.08
C SER A 135 -24.00 -16.88 -17.59
N SER A 136 -24.62 -17.92 -17.02
CA SER A 136 -24.84 -18.00 -15.57
C SER A 136 -23.53 -18.09 -14.78
N GLU A 137 -22.44 -18.54 -15.39
CA GLU A 137 -21.12 -18.60 -14.75
C GLU A 137 -20.52 -17.22 -14.58
N HIS A 138 -20.58 -16.40 -15.62
CA HIS A 138 -20.18 -15.01 -15.56
C HIS A 138 -20.93 -14.24 -14.46
N ASP A 139 -22.24 -14.45 -14.37
CA ASP A 139 -23.10 -13.79 -13.38
C ASP A 139 -22.70 -14.17 -11.94
N LYS A 140 -22.24 -15.41 -11.71
CA LYS A 140 -21.66 -15.85 -10.42
C LYS A 140 -20.36 -15.11 -10.12
N TRP A 141 -19.43 -15.05 -11.06
CA TRP A 141 -18.14 -14.37 -10.87
C TRP A 141 -18.31 -12.87 -10.67
N TYR A 142 -19.20 -12.24 -11.42
CA TYR A 142 -19.57 -10.83 -11.21
C TYR A 142 -20.09 -10.58 -9.80
N ARG A 143 -20.99 -11.43 -9.28
CA ARG A 143 -21.51 -11.29 -7.91
C ARG A 143 -20.41 -11.43 -6.86
N LEU A 144 -19.50 -12.38 -7.05
CA LEU A 144 -18.37 -12.56 -6.13
C LEU A 144 -17.44 -11.34 -6.14
N ILE A 145 -17.10 -10.81 -7.31
CA ILE A 145 -16.29 -9.58 -7.44
C ILE A 145 -17.02 -8.40 -6.78
N PHE A 146 -18.32 -8.24 -7.01
CA PHE A 146 -19.13 -7.17 -6.43
C PHE A 146 -19.15 -7.23 -4.90
N LEU A 147 -19.44 -8.40 -4.31
CA LEU A 147 -19.50 -8.58 -2.87
C LEU A 147 -18.12 -8.37 -2.23
N ALA A 148 -17.07 -8.97 -2.81
CA ALA A 148 -15.71 -8.83 -2.30
C ALA A 148 -15.21 -7.39 -2.40
N ARG A 149 -15.54 -6.66 -3.47
CA ARG A 149 -15.24 -5.23 -3.62
C ARG A 149 -15.94 -4.39 -2.57
N ASN A 150 -17.23 -4.63 -2.31
CA ASN A 150 -17.94 -3.85 -1.29
C ASN A 150 -17.37 -4.10 0.10
N ARG A 151 -17.06 -5.36 0.43
CA ARG A 151 -16.39 -5.71 1.68
C ARG A 151 -15.00 -5.08 1.79
N LEU A 152 -14.24 -5.04 0.69
CA LEU A 152 -12.95 -4.34 0.62
C LEU A 152 -13.12 -2.86 0.97
N LEU A 153 -14.11 -2.19 0.40
CA LEU A 153 -14.35 -0.77 0.69
C LEU A 153 -14.80 -0.52 2.12
N GLU A 154 -15.67 -1.37 2.66
CA GLU A 154 -16.09 -1.29 4.06
C GLU A 154 -14.88 -1.43 5.00
N GLU A 155 -14.00 -2.41 4.74
CA GLU A 155 -12.78 -2.61 5.51
C GLU A 155 -11.82 -1.43 5.39
N ILE A 156 -11.60 -0.91 4.18
CA ILE A 156 -10.76 0.28 3.99
C ILE A 156 -11.33 1.50 4.74
N ASN A 157 -12.64 1.71 4.68
CA ASN A 157 -13.29 2.81 5.39
C ASN A 157 -13.27 2.63 6.91
N ARG A 158 -13.19 1.39 7.40
CA ARG A 158 -13.06 1.09 8.84
C ARG A 158 -11.65 1.37 9.38
N ILE A 159 -10.63 1.18 8.53
CA ILE A 159 -9.22 1.30 8.93
C ILE A 159 -8.69 2.73 8.68
N SER A 160 -9.26 3.45 7.72
CA SER A 160 -8.94 4.86 7.42
C SER A 160 -9.41 5.83 8.50
#